data_AF-A0A0Q4PFW2-F1
#
_entry.id   AF-A0A0Q4PFW2-F1
#
_cell.length_a   1.000
_cell.length_b   1.000
_cell.length_c   1.000
_cell.angle_alpha   90.00
_cell.angle_beta   90.00
_cell.angle_gamma   90.00
#
_symmetry.space_group_name_H-M   'P 1'
#
loop_
_entity.id
_entity.type
_entity.pdbx_description
1 polymer ?
#
loop_
_entity_poly.entity_id
_entity_poly.type
_entity_poly.pdbx_seq_one_letter_code
_entity_poly.pdbx_strand_id
1 'polypeptide(L)' 'MKTANAIYCAALNLSLHHATGDARLAIEAALEKPSPTTTRAVLRASIGQPWQPRIEGALIEIGIAASESLECSK' A
#
# COMPACT_ATOMS: atom_id res chain seq x y z
N MET A 1 13.59 -11.05 6.46
CA MET A 1 13.11 -9.89 5.68
C MET A 1 12.65 -10.20 4.25
N LYS A 2 13.14 -11.24 3.55
CA LYS A 2 12.70 -11.55 2.16
C LYS A 2 11.20 -11.85 2.02
N THR A 3 10.59 -12.50 3.00
CA THR A 3 9.17 -12.93 2.96
C THR A 3 8.19 -11.77 3.19
N ALA A 4 8.51 -10.83 4.08
CA ALA A 4 7.67 -9.67 4.36
C ALA A 4 7.45 -8.81 3.10
N ASN A 5 8.50 -8.56 2.33
CA ASN A 5 8.38 -7.79 1.09
C ASN A 5 7.52 -8.51 0.02
N ALA A 6 7.47 -9.84 0.04
CA ALA A 6 6.72 -10.61 -0.96
C ALA A 6 5.20 -10.47 -0.81
N ILE A 7 4.68 -10.42 0.42
CA ILE A 7 3.24 -10.30 0.71
C ILE A 7 2.73 -8.94 0.23
N TYR A 8 3.47 -7.88 0.55
CA TYR A 8 3.14 -6.52 0.10
C TYR A 8 3.20 -6.40 -1.43
N CYS A 9 4.25 -6.91 -2.07
CA CYS A 9 4.35 -6.91 -3.53
C CYS A 9 3.25 -7.74 -4.20
N ALA A 10 2.81 -8.85 -3.61
CA ALA A 10 1.69 -9.63 -4.12
C ALA A 10 0.38 -8.84 -4.06
N ALA A 11 0.12 -8.17 -2.93
CA ALA A 11 -1.05 -7.31 -2.77
C ALA A 11 -1.06 -6.14 -3.78
N LEU A 12 0.10 -5.53 -4.02
CA LEU A 12 0.27 -4.48 -5.05
C LEU A 12 -0.05 -5.00 -6.46
N ASN A 13 0.51 -6.15 -6.86
CA ASN A 13 0.23 -6.76 -8.16
C ASN A 13 -1.26 -7.08 -8.36
N LEU A 14 -1.93 -7.61 -7.32
CA LEU A 14 -3.37 -7.89 -7.37
C LEU A 14 -4.20 -6.60 -7.48
N SER A 15 -3.79 -5.52 -6.80
CA SER A 15 -4.46 -4.23 -6.86
C SER A 15 -4.23 -3.49 -8.17
N LEU A 16 -3.11 -3.75 -8.87
CA LEU A 16 -2.78 -3.14 -10.16
C LEU A 16 -3.83 -3.45 -11.24
N HIS A 17 -4.49 -4.61 -11.18
CA HIS A 17 -5.56 -4.98 -12.11
C HIS A 17 -6.81 -4.09 -12.01
N HIS A 18 -6.98 -3.38 -10.90
CA HIS A 18 -8.13 -2.52 -10.63
C HIS A 18 -7.75 -1.03 -10.54
N ALA A 19 -6.47 -0.72 -10.36
CA ALA A 19 -5.98 0.64 -10.23
C ALA A 19 -5.91 1.35 -11.58
N THR A 20 -6.31 2.62 -11.59
CA THR A 20 -6.26 3.51 -12.77
C THR A 20 -5.62 4.85 -12.39
N GLY A 21 -5.14 5.59 -13.39
CA GLY A 21 -4.53 6.92 -13.19
C GLY A 21 -3.40 6.92 -12.16
N ASP A 22 -3.46 7.91 -11.25
CA ASP A 22 -2.43 8.13 -10.22
C ASP A 22 -2.25 6.93 -9.28
N ALA A 23 -3.31 6.15 -9.02
CA ALA A 23 -3.19 4.96 -8.19
C ALA A 23 -2.35 3.87 -8.83
N ARG A 24 -2.48 3.72 -10.16
CA ARG A 24 -1.66 2.78 -10.92
C ARG A 24 -0.18 3.20 -10.86
N LEU A 25 0.12 4.48 -11.06
CA LEU A 25 1.48 5.02 -11.00
C LEU A 25 2.10 4.84 -9.61
N ALA A 26 1.34 5.06 -8.54
CA ALA A 26 1.81 4.85 -7.17
C ALA A 26 2.15 3.38 -6.90
N ILE A 27 1.33 2.44 -7.39
CA ILE A 27 1.56 0.99 -7.25
C ILE A 27 2.79 0.57 -8.05
N GLU A 28 2.94 1.01 -9.30
CA GLU A 28 4.10 0.70 -10.14
C GLU A 28 5.41 1.21 -9.50
N ALA A 29 5.42 2.44 -8.97
CA ALA A 29 6.56 2.99 -8.25
C ALA A 29 6.90 2.20 -6.98
N ALA A 30 5.89 1.72 -6.25
CA ALA A 30 6.09 0.87 -5.07
C ALA A 30 6.62 -0.51 -5.42
N LEU A 31 6.22 -1.09 -6.56
CA LEU A 31 6.74 -2.37 -7.05
C LEU A 31 8.20 -2.26 -7.52
N GLU A 32 8.56 -1.18 -8.21
CA GLU A 32 9.94 -0.93 -8.65
C GLU A 32 10.87 -0.67 -7.45
N LYS A 33 10.41 0.16 -6.50
CA LYS A 33 11.19 0.56 -5.34
C LYS A 33 10.30 0.66 -4.08
N PRO A 34 10.13 -0.45 -3.34
CA PRO A 34 9.43 -0.44 -2.07
C PRO A 34 10.16 0.48 -1.08
N SER A 35 9.47 1.48 -0.55
CA SER A 35 10.00 2.44 0.41
C SER A 35 8.84 3.04 1.22
N PRO A 36 9.10 3.63 2.41
CA PRO A 36 8.05 4.31 3.15
C PRO A 36 7.33 5.39 2.33
N THR A 37 8.04 6.08 1.44
CA THR A 37 7.46 7.11 0.56
C THR A 37 6.49 6.52 -0.46
N THR A 38 6.91 5.46 -1.16
CA THR A 38 6.05 4.80 -2.16
C THR A 38 4.89 4.04 -1.50
N THR A 39 5.11 3.46 -0.33
CA THR A 39 4.03 2.85 0.48
C THR A 39 2.98 3.86 0.91
N ARG A 40 3.38 5.05 1.39
CA ARG A 40 2.41 6.13 1.72
C ARG A 40 1.66 6.62 0.48
N ALA A 41 2.33 6.71 -0.67
CA ALA A 41 1.68 7.09 -1.92
C ALA A 41 0.59 6.08 -2.31
N VAL A 42 0.87 4.77 -2.19
CA VAL A 42 -0.12 3.71 -2.42
C VAL A 42 -1.28 3.82 -1.42
N LEU A 43 -1.00 3.98 -0.14
CA LEU A 43 -2.04 4.12 0.89
C LEU A 43 -2.98 5.29 0.57
N ARG A 44 -2.43 6.47 0.28
CA ARG A 44 -3.22 7.64 -0.09
C ARG A 44 -4.04 7.41 -1.36
N ALA A 45 -3.47 6.74 -2.36
CA ALA A 45 -4.17 6.43 -3.60
C ALA A 45 -5.22 5.31 -3.44
N SER A 46 -5.14 4.54 -2.36
CA SER A 46 -6.10 3.49 -2.03
C SER A 46 -7.37 4.00 -1.37
N ILE A 47 -7.38 5.23 -0.81
CA ILE A 47 -8.53 5.76 -0.09
C ILE A 47 -9.80 5.72 -0.95
N GLY A 48 -10.83 5.04 -0.45
CA GLY A 48 -12.13 4.90 -1.13
C GLY A 48 -12.12 3.90 -2.28
N GLN A 49 -11.02 3.17 -2.49
CA GLN A 49 -10.90 2.15 -3.51
C GLN A 49 -11.29 0.77 -2.97
N PRO A 50 -11.92 -0.09 -3.80
CA PRO A 50 -12.33 -1.43 -3.37
C PRO A 50 -11.15 -2.35 -3.00
N TRP A 51 -9.94 -2.01 -3.42
CA TRP A 51 -8.72 -2.78 -3.15
C TRP A 51 -7.92 -2.26 -1.93
N GLN A 52 -8.37 -1.19 -1.27
CA GLN A 52 -7.76 -0.65 -0.05
C GLN A 52 -7.54 -1.70 1.05
N PRO A 53 -8.54 -2.53 1.43
CA PRO A 53 -8.38 -3.48 2.53
C PRO A 53 -7.29 -4.52 2.27
N ARG A 54 -7.01 -4.82 0.99
CA ARG A 54 -5.94 -5.74 0.60
C ARG A 54 -4.55 -5.17 0.91
N ILE A 55 -4.36 -3.89 0.61
CA ILE A 55 -3.08 -3.20 0.88
C ILE A 55 -2.87 -3.05 2.39
N GLU A 56 -3.91 -2.62 3.11
CA GLU A 56 -3.85 -2.49 4.57
C GLU A 56 -3.56 -3.84 5.25
N GLY A 57 -4.27 -4.90 4.85
CA GLY A 57 -4.04 -6.25 5.37
C GLY A 57 -2.61 -6.72 5.13
N ALA A 58 -2.08 -6.51 3.92
CA ALA A 58 -0.70 -6.86 3.61
C ALA A 58 0.33 -6.07 4.44
N LEU A 59 0.07 -4.79 4.73
CA LEU A 59 0.93 -3.98 5.59
C LEU A 59 0.90 -4.47 7.05
N ILE A 60 -0.29 -4.77 7.57
CA ILE A 60 -0.48 -5.31 8.93
C ILE A 60 0.26 -6.64 9.07
N GLU A 61 0.14 -7.54 8.09
CA GLU A 61 0.77 -8.86 8.10
C GLU A 61 2.30 -8.78 8.16
N ILE A 62 2.88 -7.73 7.58
CA ILE A 62 4.34 -7.51 7.59
C ILE A 62 4.81 -6.67 8.79
N GLY A 63 3.91 -6.38 9.74
CA GLY A 63 4.19 -5.62 10.95
C GLY A 63 4.27 -4.11 10.74
N ILE A 64 3.80 -3.60 9.60
CA ILE A 64 3.62 -2.17 9.37
C ILE A 64 2.18 -1.84 9.74
N ALA A 65 1.99 -1.20 10.90
CA ALA A 65 0.70 -0.61 11.21
C ALA A 65 0.37 0.43 10.14
N ALA A 66 -0.65 0.14 9.31
CA ALA A 66 -1.26 1.13 8.44
C ALA A 66 -2.03 2.12 9.34
N SER A 67 -1.28 2.96 10.05
CA SER A 67 -1.86 3.92 10.99
C SER A 67 -2.36 5.13 10.22
N GLU A 68 -3.67 5.18 9.97
CA GLU A 68 -4.38 6.43 9.64
C GLU A 68 -4.92 7.14 10.90
N SER A 69 -4.63 6.64 12.11
CA SER A 69 -4.98 7.34 13.36
C SER A 69 -3.72 7.76 14.12
N LEU A 70 -3.12 8.85 13.68
CA LEU A 70 -2.52 9.80 14.60
C LEU A 70 -3.53 10.94 14.72
N GLU A 71 -4.47 10.83 15.66
CA GLU A 71 -5.14 12.02 16.16
C GLU A 71 -4.05 12.93 16.73
N CYS A 72 -3.63 13.93 15.97
CA CYS A 72 -2.92 15.07 16.54
C CYS A 72 -3.96 15.86 17.36
N SER A 73 -4.19 15.39 18.59
CA SER A 73 -4.80 16.22 19.61
C SER A 73 -3.98 17.50 19.74
N LYS A 74 -4.64 18.64 19.58
CA LYS A 74 -4.06 19.97 19.81
C LYS A 74 -3.63 20.12 21.27
#